data_AF-A0A1F5S139-F1
#
_entry.id   AF-A0A1F5S139-F1
#
_cell.length_a   1.000
_cell.length_b   1.000
_cell.length_c   1.000
_cell.angle_alpha   90.00
_cell.angle_beta   90.00
_cell.angle_gamma   90.00
#
_symmetry.space_group_name_H-M   'P 1'
#
loop_
_entity.id
_entity.type
_entity.pdbx_description
1 polymer ?
#
loop_
_entity_poly.entity_id
_entity_poly.type
_entity_poly.pdbx_seq_one_letter_code
_entity_poly.pdbx_strand_id
1 'polypeptide(L)' 'MACFSNFSPNMIRVIKASVNLYGKNQISIVAFEEKIGLIIESEKIYITLKSVFEINWEALG' A
#
# COMPACT_ATOMS: atom_id res chain seq x y z
N MET A 1 13.04 -2.93 -18.35
CA MET A 1 14.15 -2.89 -17.39
C MET A 1 13.53 -2.93 -15.99
N ALA A 2 13.44 -4.13 -15.40
CA ALA A 2 12.79 -4.32 -14.10
C ALA A 2 13.83 -4.93 -13.14
N CYS A 3 14.23 -4.17 -12.14
CA CYS A 3 15.13 -4.60 -11.09
C CYS A 3 14.38 -5.52 -10.11
N PHE A 4 14.19 -6.79 -10.46
CA PHE A 4 13.63 -7.79 -9.54
C PHE A 4 14.48 -9.05 -9.40
N SER A 5 15.74 -9.05 -9.85
CA SER A 5 16.53 -10.29 -9.97
C SER A 5 17.39 -10.68 -8.77
N ASN A 6 17.43 -9.91 -7.66
CA ASN A 6 18.40 -10.15 -6.57
C ASN A 6 17.79 -10.18 -5.15
N PHE A 7 16.64 -10.82 -4.94
CA PHE A 7 16.19 -11.14 -3.58
C PHE A 7 16.76 -12.48 -3.14
N SER A 8 17.60 -12.46 -2.09
CA SER A 8 18.11 -13.67 -1.43
C SER A 8 16.94 -14.54 -0.94
N PRO A 9 16.92 -15.85 -1.24
CA PRO A 9 15.79 -16.73 -0.92
C PRO A 9 15.48 -16.86 0.59
N ASN A 10 16.38 -16.40 1.46
CA ASN A 10 16.22 -16.43 2.92
C ASN A 10 15.60 -15.15 3.53
N MET A 11 15.08 -14.22 2.71
CA MET A 11 14.60 -12.92 3.21
C MET A 11 13.27 -12.50 2.61
N ILE A 12 12.26 -13.37 2.68
CA ILE A 12 10.86 -12.96 2.50
C ILE A 12 10.26 -12.80 3.90
N ARG A 13 10.43 -11.61 4.48
CA ARG A 13 9.72 -11.25 5.70
C ARG A 13 8.37 -10.66 5.30
N VAL A 14 7.28 -11.36 5.60
CA VAL A 14 5.93 -10.83 5.43
C VAL A 14 5.69 -9.82 6.54
N ILE A 15 5.55 -8.55 6.18
CA ILE A 15 5.27 -7.46 7.12
C ILE A 15 3.78 -7.13 7.05
N LYS A 16 3.12 -7.07 8.21
CA LYS A 16 1.74 -6.60 8.28
C LYS A 16 1.73 -5.08 8.18
N ALA A 17 1.15 -4.58 7.10
CA ALA A 17 1.00 -3.15 6.87
C ALA A 17 -0.47 -2.77 6.67
N SER A 18 -0.83 -1.58 7.14
CA SER A 18 -2.10 -0.93 6.83
C SER A 18 -1.90 0.04 5.67
N VAL A 19 -2.84 0.05 4.73
CA VAL A 19 -2.90 1.04 3.67
C VAL A 19 -4.07 1.97 3.98
N ASN A 20 -3.79 3.27 4.15
CA ASN A 20 -4.83 4.26 4.42
C ASN A 20 -4.86 5.31 3.30
N LEU A 21 -6.07 5.69 2.91
CA LEU A 21 -6.34 6.82 2.03
C LEU A 21 -6.91 7.94 2.89
N TYR A 22 -6.33 9.14 2.80
CA TYR A 22 -6.77 10.29 3.59
C TYR A 22 -6.56 11.61 2.85
N GLY A 23 -7.19 12.66 3.37
CA GLY A 23 -7.13 13.98 2.76
C GLY A 23 -7.73 13.98 1.34
N LYS A 24 -7.07 14.67 0.41
CA LYS A 24 -7.50 14.78 -0.99
C LYS A 24 -6.75 13.85 -1.94
N ASN A 25 -5.47 13.56 -1.66
CA ASN A 25 -4.55 12.89 -2.57
C ASN A 25 -3.43 12.12 -1.84
N GLN A 26 -3.63 11.78 -0.56
CA GLN A 26 -2.59 11.21 0.29
C GLN A 26 -2.85 9.73 0.60
N ILE A 27 -1.77 8.95 0.54
CA ILE A 27 -1.73 7.52 0.87
C ILE A 27 -0.71 7.33 1.97
N SER A 28 -1.01 6.46 2.94
CA SER A 28 -0.02 5.94 3.87
C SER A 28 0.03 4.43 3.84
N ILE A 29 1.25 3.89 3.88
CA ILE A 29 1.52 2.47 4.13
C ILE A 29 2.27 2.42 5.46
N VAL A 30 1.66 1.82 6.48
CA VAL A 30 2.17 1.86 7.86
C VAL A 30 2.31 0.44 8.39
N ALA A 31 3.51 0.06 8.82
CA ALA A 31 3.78 -1.15 9.56
C ALA A 31 4.10 -0.78 11.01
N PHE A 32 3.10 -0.92 11.89
CA PHE A 32 3.18 -0.47 13.28
C PHE A 32 4.22 -1.24 14.11
N GLU A 33 4.32 -2.55 13.90
CA GLU A 33 5.25 -3.41 14.64
C GLU A 33 6.71 -3.07 14.30
N GLU A 34 6.99 -2.87 13.02
CA GLU A 34 8.30 -2.45 12.52
C GLU A 34 8.58 -0.95 12.70
N LYS A 35 7.58 -0.19 13.18
CA LYS A 35 7.65 1.27 13.38
C LYS A 35 8.13 2.03 12.14
N ILE A 36 7.70 1.57 10.96
CA ILE A 36 8.02 2.18 9.67
C ILE A 36 6.75 2.60 8.96
N GLY A 37 6.79 3.77 8.32
CA GLY A 37 5.69 4.30 7.53
C GLY A 37 6.20 5.01 6.28
N LEU A 38 5.43 4.93 5.21
CA LEU A 38 5.63 5.66 3.97
C LEU A 38 4.38 6.51 3.70
N ILE A 39 4.59 7.79 3.45
CA ILE A 39 3.54 8.71 2.99
C ILE A 39 3.82 9.04 1.53
N ILE A 40 2.79 8.91 0.70
CA ILE A 40 2.85 9.24 -0.72
C ILE A 40 1.75 10.26 -1.00
N GLU A 41 2.12 11.39 -1.58
CA GLU A 41 1.17 12.37 -2.10
C GLU A 41 1.08 12.23 -3.63
N SER A 42 -0.03 11.69 -4.10
CA SER A 42 -0.27 11.47 -5.53
C SER A 42 -1.74 11.21 -5.79
N GLU A 43 -2.39 12.12 -6.51
CA GLU A 43 -3.80 12.00 -6.87
C GLU A 43 -4.07 10.73 -7.69
N LYS A 44 -3.19 10.40 -8.64
CA LYS A 44 -3.34 9.22 -9.50
C LYS A 44 -3.36 7.94 -8.68
N ILE A 45 -2.39 7.78 -7.76
CA ILE A 45 -2.29 6.59 -6.91
C ILE A 45 -3.48 6.53 -5.95
N TYR A 46 -3.87 7.67 -5.39
CA TYR A 46 -5.00 7.79 -4.48
C TYR A 46 -6.29 7.32 -5.16
N ILE A 47 -6.59 7.83 -6.35
CA ILE A 47 -7.79 7.45 -7.12
C ILE A 47 -7.77 5.95 -7.43
N THR A 48 -6.63 5.41 -7.88
CA THR A 48 -6.52 3.97 -8.18
C THR A 48 -6.81 3.11 -6.94
N LEU A 49 -6.20 3.42 -5.79
CA LEU A 49 -6.43 2.64 -4.56
C LEU A 49 -7.85 2.82 -4.01
N LYS A 50 -8.43 4.02 -4.14
CA LYS A 50 -9.81 4.30 -3.76
C LYS A 50 -10.78 3.43 -4.54
N SER A 51 -10.62 3.36 -5.87
CA SER A 51 -11.47 2.51 -6.71
C SER A 51 -11.35 1.03 -6.34
N VAL A 52 -10.14 0.54 -6.01
CA VAL A 52 -9.98 -0.84 -5.52
C VAL A 52 -10.75 -1.05 -4.21
N PHE A 53 -10.65 -0.13 -3.25
CA PHE A 53 -11.36 -0.23 -1.98
C PHE A 53 -12.88 -0.20 -2.18
N GLU A 54 -13.39 0.69 -3.03
CA GLU A 54 -14.82 0.80 -3.36
C GLU A 54 -15.34 -0.49 -3.99
N ILE A 55 -14.65 -1.05 -4.98
CA ILE A 55 -15.04 -2.33 -5.62
C ILE A 55 -15.09 -3.47 -4.59
N ASN A 56 -14.08 -3.57 -3.72
CA ASN A 56 -14.07 -4.61 -2.68
C ASN A 56 -15.18 -4.40 -1.64
N TRP A 57 -15.49 -3.14 -1.32
CA TRP A 57 -16.55 -2.80 -0.39
C TRP A 57 -17.93 -3.13 -0.94
N GLU A 58 -18.19 -2.80 -2.22
CA GLU A 58 -19.41 -3.15 -2.93
C GLU A 58 -19.58 -4.67 -3.06
N ALA A 59 -18.50 -5.42 -3.27
CA ALA A 59 -18.53 -6.88 -3.35
C ALA A 59 -18.90 -7.57 -2.02
N LEU A 60 -18.79 -6.87 -0.89
CA LEU A 60 -19.17 -7.35 0.44
C LEU A 60 -20.60 -6.93 0.83
N GLY A 61 -21.32 -6.21 -0.06
CA GLY A 61 -22.69 -5.74 0.10
C GLY A 61 -23.74 -6.71 -0.44
#